data_AF-A0A1Q7M8J0-F1
#
_entry.id   AF-A0A1Q7M8J0-F1
#
_cell.length_a   1.000
_cell.length_b   1.000
_cell.length_c   1.000
_cell.angle_alpha   90.00
_cell.angle_beta   90.00
_cell.angle_gamma   90.00
#
_symmetry.space_group_name_H-M   'P 1'
#
loop_
_entity.id
_entity.type
_entity.pdbx_description
1 polymer ?
#
loop_
_entity_poly.entity_id
_entity_poly.type
_entity_poly.pdbx_seq_one_letter_code
_entity_poly.pdbx_strand_id
1 'polypeptide(L)'
;MREIDIREHWGEKERNLMTDVVVTEDGSDWKRFMRKHWRIAAVFVAAGVLAFVGAVYVFLWFVENAQSSGLVPRTLGLWTMANLVNFILNAIFWELLLIGIPIVVAVVGGWLLWKRSGEELRGYRLFRKRSRTTRGGGGVSLFFFIAFSIKVYLDGNWNAPISTWTLDYVVGSMVLILEWTLIIVGIPIVIAVILWMRHEMKKP
;
A
#
# COMPACT_ATOMS: atom_id res chain seq x y z
N MET A 1 -38.55 -8.56 60.60
CA MET A 1 -38.86 -8.39 59.17
C MET A 1 -37.60 -7.90 58.48
N ARG A 2 -36.92 -8.77 57.75
CA ARG A 2 -35.81 -8.43 56.85
C ARG A 2 -35.88 -9.47 55.74
N GLU A 3 -36.68 -9.16 54.72
CA GLU A 3 -36.65 -9.91 53.46
C GLU A 3 -35.26 -9.73 52.88
N ILE A 4 -34.47 -10.79 52.93
CA ILE A 4 -33.23 -10.85 52.18
C ILE A 4 -33.69 -11.06 50.75
N ASP A 5 -33.53 -10.04 49.91
CA ASP A 5 -33.91 -10.07 48.52
C ASP A 5 -33.00 -11.03 47.76
N ILE A 6 -33.47 -12.27 47.60
CA ILE A 6 -32.76 -13.37 46.94
C ILE A 6 -32.53 -13.07 45.44
N ARG A 7 -33.23 -12.10 44.83
CA ARG A 7 -33.03 -11.73 43.42
C ARG A 7 -31.75 -10.95 43.17
N GLU A 8 -31.34 -10.06 44.07
CA GLU A 8 -30.11 -9.27 43.86
C GLU A 8 -28.86 -10.14 43.88
N HIS A 9 -28.83 -11.13 44.78
CA HIS A 9 -27.66 -11.97 44.99
C HIS A 9 -27.37 -12.93 43.82
N TRP A 10 -28.40 -13.31 43.06
CA TRP A 10 -28.26 -14.14 41.85
C TRP A 10 -27.80 -13.32 40.63
N GLY A 11 -28.30 -12.09 40.48
CA GLY A 11 -27.90 -11.21 39.38
C GLY A 11 -26.43 -10.79 39.45
N GLU A 12 -25.88 -10.62 40.65
CA GLU A 12 -24.46 -10.25 40.82
C GLU A 12 -23.50 -11.42 40.55
N LYS A 13 -23.89 -12.65 40.92
CA LYS A 13 -23.12 -13.86 40.65
C LYS A 13 -23.04 -14.18 39.16
N GLU A 14 -24.15 -14.00 38.44
CA GLU A 14 -24.21 -14.18 36.98
C GLU A 14 -23.45 -13.08 36.22
N ARG A 15 -23.52 -11.82 36.67
CA ARG A 15 -22.73 -10.73 36.10
C ARG A 15 -21.22 -10.98 36.25
N ASN A 16 -20.77 -11.42 37.43
CA ASN A 16 -19.37 -11.71 37.67
C ASN A 16 -18.87 -12.92 36.86
N LEU A 17 -19.69 -13.96 36.71
CA LEU A 17 -19.39 -15.10 35.83
C LEU A 17 -19.29 -14.68 34.36
N MET A 18 -20.18 -13.80 33.87
CA MET A 18 -20.12 -13.32 32.50
C MET A 18 -18.91 -12.41 32.23
N THR A 19 -18.51 -11.57 33.20
CA THR A 19 -17.29 -10.75 33.05
C THR A 19 -16.00 -11.55 33.13
N ASP A 20 -15.93 -12.59 33.97
CA ASP A 20 -14.73 -13.44 34.06
C ASP A 20 -14.55 -14.34 32.81
N VAL A 21 -15.65 -14.83 32.22
CA VAL A 21 -15.58 -15.66 31.01
C VAL A 21 -15.18 -14.84 29.78
N VAL A 22 -15.69 -13.61 29.63
CA VAL A 22 -15.37 -12.75 28.48
C VAL A 22 -13.94 -12.18 28.54
N VAL A 23 -13.37 -11.99 29.74
CA VAL A 23 -12.01 -11.44 29.90
C VAL A 23 -10.90 -12.51 29.78
N THR A 24 -11.21 -13.79 29.93
CA THR A 24 -10.20 -14.87 29.95
C THR A 24 -10.00 -15.62 28.63
N GLU A 25 -11.01 -15.68 27.75
CA GLU A 25 -10.89 -16.38 26.46
C GLU A 25 -9.97 -15.65 25.46
N ASP A 26 -10.11 -14.33 25.30
CA ASP A 26 -9.39 -13.58 24.24
C ASP A 26 -7.88 -13.44 24.52
N GLY A 27 -7.50 -13.25 25.79
CA GLY A 27 -6.09 -13.09 26.19
C GLY A 27 -5.30 -14.41 26.27
N SER A 28 -5.98 -15.52 26.60
CA SER A 28 -5.32 -16.82 26.79
C SER A 28 -5.08 -17.55 25.47
N ASP A 29 -6.04 -17.48 24.54
CA ASP A 29 -5.90 -18.06 23.20
C ASP A 29 -4.86 -17.31 22.36
N TRP A 30 -4.81 -15.98 22.44
CA TRP A 30 -3.78 -15.19 21.78
C TRP A 30 -2.37 -15.54 22.26
N LYS A 31 -2.16 -15.64 23.58
CA LYS A 31 -0.86 -16.02 24.16
C LYS A 31 -0.45 -17.44 23.80
N ARG A 32 -1.40 -18.37 23.66
CA ARG A 32 -1.13 -19.78 23.33
C ARG A 32 -0.83 -19.95 21.84
N PHE A 33 -1.58 -19.25 20.99
CA PHE A 33 -1.34 -19.18 19.55
C PHE A 33 0.02 -18.53 19.24
N MET A 34 0.33 -17.42 19.90
CA MET A 34 1.59 -16.70 19.71
C MET A 34 2.80 -17.53 20.16
N ARG A 35 2.73 -18.27 21.28
CA ARG A 35 3.79 -19.21 21.68
C ARG A 35 4.00 -20.36 20.70
N LYS A 36 2.91 -20.87 20.11
CA LYS A 36 2.94 -21.98 19.14
C LYS A 36 3.47 -21.54 17.77
N HIS A 37 3.22 -20.29 17.38
CA HIS A 37 3.59 -19.75 16.06
C HIS A 37 4.74 -18.73 16.07
N TRP A 38 5.35 -18.42 17.22
CA TRP A 38 6.44 -17.45 17.33
C TRP A 38 7.64 -17.79 16.45
N ARG A 39 7.98 -19.08 16.31
CA ARG A 39 9.04 -19.52 15.38
C ARG A 39 8.72 -19.18 13.93
N ILE A 40 7.46 -19.36 13.51
CA ILE A 40 7.01 -19.01 12.15
C ILE A 40 7.02 -17.49 11.99
N ALA A 41 6.50 -16.75 12.97
CA ALA A 41 6.53 -15.29 12.96
C ALA A 41 7.96 -14.73 12.87
N ALA A 42 8.92 -15.29 13.63
CA ALA A 42 10.33 -14.91 13.58
C ALA A 42 10.94 -15.16 12.19
N VAL A 43 10.60 -16.29 11.54
CA VAL A 43 11.04 -16.59 10.17
C VAL A 43 10.45 -15.59 9.16
N PHE A 44 9.17 -15.23 9.29
CA PHE A 44 8.56 -14.21 8.42
C PHE A 44 9.19 -12.84 8.60
N VAL A 45 9.48 -12.43 9.83
CA VAL A 45 10.19 -11.18 10.11
C VAL A 45 11.59 -11.22 9.51
N ALA A 46 12.34 -12.31 9.71
CA ALA A 46 13.67 -12.48 9.12
C ALA A 46 13.64 -12.43 7.58
N ALA A 47 12.67 -13.12 6.95
CA ALA A 47 12.47 -13.08 5.51
C ALA A 47 12.11 -11.67 5.01
N GLY A 48 11.28 -10.93 5.75
CA GLY A 48 10.94 -9.53 5.44
C GLY A 48 12.16 -8.61 5.51
N VAL A 49 12.99 -8.76 6.55
CA VAL A 49 14.25 -8.02 6.69
C VAL A 49 15.21 -8.35 5.55
N LEU A 50 15.37 -9.63 5.20
CA LEU A 50 16.22 -10.04 4.08
C LEU A 50 15.73 -9.48 2.74
N ALA A 51 14.41 -9.51 2.50
CA ALA A 51 13.81 -8.91 1.30
C ALA A 51 14.06 -7.40 1.24
N PHE A 52 13.92 -6.70 2.38
CA PHE A 52 14.17 -5.26 2.47
C PHE A 52 15.64 -4.91 2.24
N VAL A 53 16.56 -5.60 2.91
CA VAL A 53 18.02 -5.41 2.72
C VAL A 53 18.41 -5.71 1.28
N GLY A 54 17.84 -6.77 0.69
CA GLY A 54 18.03 -7.09 -0.72
C GLY A 54 17.55 -5.97 -1.65
N ALA A 55 16.37 -5.40 -1.39
CA ALA A 55 15.86 -4.27 -2.17
C ALA A 55 16.76 -3.04 -2.07
N VAL A 56 17.22 -2.68 -0.86
CA VAL A 56 18.18 -1.58 -0.67
C VAL A 56 19.49 -1.84 -1.42
N TYR A 57 20.01 -3.07 -1.35
CA TYR A 57 21.24 -3.43 -2.06
C TYR A 57 21.07 -3.33 -3.58
N VAL A 58 19.96 -3.85 -4.13
CA VAL A 58 19.64 -3.75 -5.56
C VAL A 58 19.50 -2.29 -5.99
N PHE A 59 18.85 -1.45 -5.18
CA PHE A 59 18.73 -0.03 -5.46
C PHE A 59 20.11 0.65 -5.52
N LEU A 60 20.98 0.42 -4.53
CA LEU A 60 22.33 1.00 -4.51
C LEU A 60 23.17 0.53 -5.70
N TRP A 61 23.13 -0.77 -6.01
CA TRP A 61 23.78 -1.34 -7.19
C TRP A 61 23.24 -0.70 -8.48
N PHE A 62 21.92 -0.50 -8.57
CA PHE A 62 21.31 0.15 -9.73
C PHE A 62 21.75 1.62 -9.87
N VAL A 63 21.80 2.39 -8.78
CA VAL A 63 22.28 3.78 -8.78
C VAL A 63 23.70 3.88 -9.34
N GLU A 64 24.59 2.99 -8.90
CA GLU A 64 25.97 2.94 -9.39
C GLU A 64 26.03 2.58 -10.89
N ASN A 65 25.26 1.58 -11.31
CA ASN A 65 25.17 1.20 -12.73
C ASN A 65 24.57 2.30 -13.60
N ALA A 66 23.57 3.02 -13.12
CA ALA A 66 22.95 4.12 -13.84
C ALA A 66 23.95 5.26 -14.09
N GLN A 67 24.87 5.50 -13.14
CA GLN A 67 25.93 6.49 -13.30
C GLN A 67 27.09 6.00 -14.19
N SER A 68 27.47 4.73 -14.10
CA SER A 68 28.58 4.17 -14.88
C SER A 68 28.22 3.92 -16.36
N SER A 69 26.95 3.59 -16.63
CA SER A 69 26.41 3.39 -17.99
C SER A 69 26.05 4.70 -18.70
N GLY A 70 26.08 5.85 -18.00
CA GLY A 70 25.66 7.13 -18.55
C GLY A 70 24.14 7.30 -18.66
N LEU A 71 23.34 6.43 -18.03
CA LEU A 71 21.87 6.51 -18.00
C LEU A 71 21.39 7.79 -17.32
N VAL A 72 22.10 8.25 -16.29
CA VAL A 72 21.85 9.55 -15.64
C VAL A 72 23.14 10.36 -15.46
N PRO A 73 23.06 11.71 -15.54
CA PRO A 73 24.17 12.59 -15.20
C PRO A 73 24.56 12.49 -13.72
N ARG A 74 25.84 12.71 -13.42
CA ARG A 74 26.33 12.71 -12.02
C ARG A 74 25.85 13.93 -11.24
N THR A 75 25.69 15.07 -11.89
CA THR A 75 25.26 16.34 -11.30
C THR A 75 23.74 16.48 -11.39
N LEU A 76 23.06 16.62 -10.25
CA LEU A 76 21.61 16.73 -10.17
C LEU A 76 21.02 17.86 -11.02
N GLY A 77 21.72 19.00 -11.15
CA GLY A 77 21.27 20.11 -12.00
C GLY A 77 21.17 19.76 -13.49
N LEU A 78 21.94 18.77 -13.95
CA LEU A 78 21.93 18.30 -15.34
C LEU A 78 20.85 17.25 -15.62
N TRP A 79 20.12 16.82 -14.59
CA TRP A 79 19.04 15.85 -14.78
C TRP A 79 17.93 16.49 -15.62
N THR A 80 17.42 15.72 -16.57
CA THR A 80 16.27 16.09 -17.40
C THR A 80 15.06 15.30 -16.93
N MET A 81 13.87 15.69 -17.39
CA MET A 81 12.67 14.90 -17.10
C MET A 81 12.75 13.49 -17.72
N ALA A 82 13.38 13.37 -18.89
CA ALA A 82 13.69 12.08 -19.51
C ALA A 82 14.55 11.19 -18.60
N ASN A 83 15.62 11.75 -18.03
CA ASN A 83 16.51 11.01 -17.12
C ASN A 83 15.77 10.57 -15.86
N LEU A 84 14.95 11.45 -15.27
CA LEU A 84 14.15 11.15 -14.09
C LEU A 84 13.19 9.98 -14.35
N VAL A 85 12.43 10.04 -15.43
CA VAL A 85 11.44 9.00 -15.78
C VAL A 85 12.12 7.68 -16.12
N ASN A 86 13.18 7.70 -16.95
CA ASN A 86 13.94 6.49 -17.26
C ASN A 86 14.58 5.88 -16.00
N PHE A 87 15.12 6.69 -15.11
CA PHE A 87 15.69 6.23 -13.85
C PHE A 87 14.65 5.52 -12.98
N ILE A 88 13.48 6.13 -12.77
CA ILE A 88 12.39 5.55 -11.95
C ILE A 88 11.90 4.24 -12.57
N LEU A 89 11.67 4.20 -13.88
CA LEU A 89 11.20 2.98 -14.55
C LEU A 89 12.21 1.84 -14.45
N ASN A 90 13.49 2.13 -14.69
CA ASN A 90 14.53 1.11 -14.58
C ASN A 90 14.75 0.67 -13.12
N ALA A 91 14.70 1.59 -12.15
CA ALA A 91 14.78 1.24 -10.73
C ALA A 91 13.69 0.25 -10.34
N ILE A 92 12.42 0.57 -10.66
CA ILE A 92 11.28 -0.31 -10.38
C ILE A 92 11.42 -1.64 -11.12
N PHE A 93 11.84 -1.61 -12.39
CA PHE A 93 12.04 -2.81 -13.18
C PHE A 93 13.09 -3.75 -12.55
N TRP A 94 14.27 -3.22 -12.20
CA TRP A 94 15.35 -4.02 -11.59
C TRP A 94 15.01 -4.50 -10.19
N GLU A 95 14.36 -3.68 -9.37
CA GLU A 95 13.86 -4.10 -8.05
C GLU A 95 12.83 -5.23 -8.19
N LEU A 96 11.86 -5.10 -9.09
CA LEU A 96 10.84 -6.14 -9.31
C LEU A 96 11.45 -7.42 -9.88
N LEU A 97 12.43 -7.29 -10.79
CA LEU A 97 13.11 -8.41 -11.41
C LEU A 97 13.95 -9.17 -10.38
N LEU A 98 14.80 -8.48 -9.63
CA LEU A 98 15.80 -9.12 -8.75
C LEU A 98 15.27 -9.46 -7.37
N ILE A 99 14.27 -8.76 -6.85
CA ILE A 99 13.66 -9.03 -5.54
C ILE A 99 12.26 -9.59 -5.69
N GLY A 100 11.45 -9.00 -6.58
CA GLY A 100 10.08 -9.44 -6.80
C GLY A 100 10.00 -10.90 -7.28
N ILE A 101 10.82 -11.31 -8.26
CA ILE A 101 10.80 -12.69 -8.77
C ILE A 101 11.19 -13.69 -7.67
N PRO A 102 12.33 -13.55 -6.94
CA PRO A 102 12.65 -14.48 -5.86
C PRO A 102 11.59 -14.56 -4.76
N ILE A 103 10.94 -13.44 -4.41
CA ILE A 103 9.83 -13.44 -3.45
C ILE A 103 8.68 -14.28 -3.98
N VAL A 104 8.28 -14.07 -5.24
CA VAL A 104 7.19 -14.86 -5.86
C VAL A 104 7.55 -16.34 -5.90
N VAL A 105 8.78 -16.69 -6.27
CA VAL A 105 9.26 -18.08 -6.28
C VAL A 105 9.24 -18.68 -4.88
N ALA A 106 9.68 -17.95 -3.84
CA ALA A 106 9.66 -18.41 -2.46
C ALA A 106 8.23 -18.67 -1.97
N VAL A 107 7.29 -17.76 -2.29
CA VAL A 107 5.87 -17.91 -1.92
C VAL A 107 5.22 -19.09 -2.64
N VAL A 108 5.41 -19.20 -3.96
CA VAL A 108 4.84 -20.29 -4.76
C VAL A 108 5.46 -21.64 -4.38
N GLY A 109 6.79 -21.69 -4.20
CA GLY A 109 7.51 -22.88 -3.76
C GLY A 109 7.06 -23.34 -2.38
N GLY A 110 6.94 -22.41 -1.42
CA GLY A 110 6.38 -22.70 -0.10
C GLY A 110 4.96 -23.23 -0.16
N TRP A 111 4.10 -22.65 -1.02
CA TRP A 111 2.73 -23.12 -1.23
C TRP A 111 2.66 -24.52 -1.85
N LEU A 112 3.50 -24.82 -2.85
CA LEU A 112 3.57 -26.13 -3.48
C LEU A 112 4.09 -27.21 -2.52
N LEU A 113 5.11 -26.90 -1.72
CA LEU A 113 5.63 -27.78 -0.67
C LEU A 113 4.59 -28.04 0.43
N TRP A 114 3.85 -27.00 0.83
CA TRP A 114 2.75 -27.11 1.78
C TRP A 114 1.63 -28.01 1.24
N LYS A 115 1.25 -27.83 -0.03
CA LYS A 115 0.21 -28.66 -0.68
C LYS A 115 0.63 -30.13 -0.83
N ARG A 116 1.93 -30.42 -0.94
CA ARG A 116 2.46 -31.79 -1.02
C ARG A 116 2.44 -32.51 0.33
N SER A 117 2.50 -31.79 1.44
CA SER A 117 2.40 -32.33 2.80
C SER A 117 0.92 -32.48 3.19
N GLY A 118 0.29 -33.55 2.69
CA GLY A 118 -1.16 -33.77 2.73
C GLY A 118 -1.75 -34.15 4.09
N GLU A 119 -1.54 -33.37 5.15
CA GLU A 119 -2.21 -33.57 6.44
C GLU A 119 -2.95 -32.31 6.90
N GLU A 120 -4.24 -32.48 7.21
CA GLU A 120 -5.17 -31.51 7.85
C GLU A 120 -5.86 -30.42 7.01
N LEU A 121 -6.15 -30.69 5.73
CA LEU A 121 -6.94 -29.78 4.87
C LEU A 121 -8.48 -29.96 4.96
N ARG A 122 -9.03 -30.06 6.19
CA ARG A 122 -10.49 -29.92 6.42
C ARG A 122 -10.90 -28.72 7.28
N GLY A 123 -9.99 -28.07 8.00
CA GLY A 123 -10.33 -26.95 8.90
C GLY A 123 -10.20 -25.52 8.33
N TYR A 124 -9.39 -25.31 7.28
CA TYR A 124 -8.98 -23.96 6.86
C TYR A 124 -9.72 -23.44 5.62
N ARG A 125 -11.01 -23.74 5.49
CA ARG A 125 -11.87 -23.14 4.44
C ARG A 125 -12.33 -21.71 4.76
N LEU A 126 -11.78 -21.09 5.82
CA LEU A 126 -12.21 -19.77 6.32
C LEU A 126 -11.38 -18.57 5.82
N PHE A 127 -10.19 -18.77 5.26
CA PHE A 127 -9.34 -17.66 4.77
C PHE A 127 -9.51 -17.35 3.28
N ARG A 128 -10.73 -17.47 2.75
CA ARG A 128 -11.08 -16.96 1.41
C ARG A 128 -12.12 -15.85 1.51
N LYS A 129 -11.68 -14.69 1.99
CA LYS A 129 -12.03 -13.39 1.41
C LYS A 129 -10.81 -12.51 1.56
N ARG A 130 -9.99 -12.48 0.50
CA ARG A 130 -9.06 -11.38 0.27
C ARG A 130 -9.94 -10.15 0.10
N SER A 131 -10.22 -9.42 1.17
CA SER A 131 -10.59 -8.02 1.03
C SER A 131 -9.40 -7.39 0.32
N ARG A 132 -9.55 -7.16 -0.98
CA ARG A 132 -8.78 -6.11 -1.64
C ARG A 132 -9.23 -4.83 -0.95
N THR A 133 -8.60 -4.51 0.18
CA THR A 133 -8.45 -3.13 0.58
C THR A 133 -7.60 -2.53 -0.51
N THR A 134 -8.26 -2.00 -1.53
CA THR A 134 -7.68 -1.02 -2.43
C THR A 134 -7.20 0.09 -1.51
N ARG A 135 -5.91 0.06 -1.18
CA ARG A 135 -5.22 1.11 -0.42
C ARG A 135 -5.13 2.29 -1.39
N GLY A 136 -6.27 2.97 -1.57
CA GLY A 136 -6.43 4.16 -2.37
C GLY A 136 -5.63 5.26 -1.70
N GLY A 137 -4.57 5.71 -2.36
CA GLY A 137 -3.71 6.77 -1.85
C GLY A 137 -2.56 7.10 -2.81
N GLY A 138 -2.01 6.11 -3.51
CA GLY A 138 -0.89 6.34 -4.45
C GLY A 138 -1.29 6.80 -5.86
N GLY A 139 -2.55 6.64 -6.27
CA GLY A 139 -2.99 6.93 -7.63
C GLY A 139 -3.01 8.43 -7.96
N VAL A 140 -3.35 9.27 -6.98
CA VAL A 140 -3.45 10.72 -7.18
C VAL A 140 -2.08 11.35 -7.38
N SER A 141 -1.09 11.01 -6.56
CA SER A 141 0.29 11.50 -6.73
C SER A 141 0.92 11.02 -8.03
N LEU A 142 0.68 9.76 -8.43
CA LEU A 142 1.15 9.23 -9.71
C LEU A 142 0.48 9.94 -10.88
N PHE A 143 -0.83 10.18 -10.81
CA PHE A 143 -1.57 10.91 -11.83
C PHE A 143 -1.02 12.33 -12.01
N PHE A 144 -0.78 13.06 -10.93
CA PHE A 144 -0.17 14.40 -11.00
C PHE A 144 1.24 14.35 -11.60
N PHE A 145 2.06 13.36 -11.23
CA PHE A 145 3.38 13.18 -11.82
C PHE A 145 3.31 12.93 -13.33
N ILE A 146 2.37 12.10 -13.78
CA ILE A 146 2.15 11.82 -15.21
C ILE A 146 1.67 13.09 -15.93
N ALA A 147 0.68 13.80 -15.39
CA ALA A 147 0.18 15.03 -15.98
C ALA A 147 1.27 16.10 -16.09
N PHE A 148 2.10 16.25 -15.05
CA PHE A 148 3.28 17.12 -15.07
C PHE A 148 4.28 16.71 -16.15
N SER A 149 4.59 15.41 -16.25
CA SER A 149 5.49 14.87 -17.28
C SER A 149 4.99 15.16 -18.70
N ILE A 150 3.69 15.00 -18.93
CA ILE A 150 3.04 15.32 -20.22
C ILE A 150 3.17 16.81 -20.52
N LYS A 151 2.90 17.69 -19.55
CA LYS A 151 3.03 19.14 -19.72
C LYS A 151 4.45 19.53 -20.11
N VAL A 152 5.46 19.03 -19.38
CA VAL A 152 6.88 19.26 -19.67
C VAL A 152 7.27 18.77 -21.07
N TYR A 153 6.70 17.65 -21.50
CA TYR A 153 6.91 17.12 -22.84
C TYR A 153 6.30 18.03 -23.91
N LEU A 154 5.07 18.51 -23.72
CA LEU A 154 4.39 19.42 -24.64
C LEU A 154 5.12 20.75 -24.82
N ASP A 155 5.77 21.24 -23.77
CA ASP A 155 6.58 22.47 -23.82
C ASP A 155 7.98 22.26 -24.43
N GLY A 156 8.36 21.04 -24.80
CA GLY A 156 9.69 20.72 -25.33
C GLY A 156 10.80 20.67 -24.26
N ASN A 157 10.47 20.83 -22.98
CA ASN A 157 11.42 20.81 -21.87
C ASN A 157 11.79 19.40 -21.39
N TRP A 158 11.37 18.35 -22.12
CA TRP A 158 11.61 16.94 -21.78
C TRP A 158 13.10 16.60 -21.58
N ASN A 159 13.94 17.11 -22.47
CA ASN A 159 15.40 16.92 -22.44
C ASN A 159 16.13 18.16 -21.90
N ALA A 160 15.41 19.16 -21.40
CA ALA A 160 16.02 20.34 -20.80
C ALA A 160 16.54 20.00 -19.39
N PRO A 161 17.77 20.42 -19.03
CA PRO A 161 18.28 20.27 -17.67
C PRO A 161 17.40 21.00 -16.65
N ILE A 162 17.17 20.41 -15.49
CA ILE A 162 16.41 21.04 -14.40
C ILE A 162 17.05 22.36 -13.96
N SER A 163 18.36 22.52 -14.10
CA SER A 163 19.06 23.79 -13.80
C SER A 163 18.60 24.96 -14.66
N THR A 164 17.96 24.73 -15.81
CA THR A 164 17.42 25.81 -16.67
C THR A 164 15.97 26.15 -16.33
N TRP A 165 15.33 25.41 -15.45
CA TRP A 165 13.93 25.60 -15.10
C TRP A 165 13.80 26.73 -14.07
N THR A 166 12.88 27.65 -14.32
CA THR A 166 12.54 28.69 -13.35
C THR A 166 11.49 28.18 -12.37
N LEU A 167 11.49 28.74 -11.15
CA LEU A 167 10.43 28.44 -10.18
C LEU A 167 9.06 28.81 -10.74
N ASP A 168 8.97 29.92 -11.48
CA ASP A 168 7.76 30.35 -12.17
C ASP A 168 7.25 29.29 -13.16
N TYR A 169 8.14 28.72 -13.97
CA TYR A 169 7.78 27.63 -14.86
C TYR A 169 7.24 26.41 -14.10
N VAL A 170 7.94 25.98 -13.04
CA VAL A 170 7.53 24.79 -12.27
C VAL A 170 6.19 25.01 -11.58
N VAL A 171 6.04 26.12 -10.86
CA VAL A 171 4.81 26.45 -10.12
C VAL A 171 3.65 26.69 -11.10
N GLY A 172 3.87 27.46 -12.16
CA GLY A 172 2.87 27.70 -13.20
C GLY A 172 2.42 26.41 -13.87
N SER A 173 3.35 25.48 -14.13
CA SER A 173 3.02 24.13 -14.64
C SER A 173 2.18 23.34 -13.65
N MET A 174 2.52 23.36 -12.36
CA MET A 174 1.79 22.66 -11.31
C MET A 174 0.36 23.21 -11.14
N VAL A 175 0.21 24.54 -11.15
CA VAL A 175 -1.11 25.18 -11.08
C VAL A 175 -1.94 24.83 -12.30
N LEU A 176 -1.35 24.89 -13.50
CA LEU A 176 -2.06 24.57 -14.74
C LEU A 176 -2.57 23.12 -14.76
N ILE A 177 -1.75 22.14 -14.37
CA ILE A 177 -2.22 20.74 -14.31
C ILE A 177 -3.27 20.52 -13.22
N LEU A 178 -3.19 21.24 -12.10
CA LEU A 178 -4.21 21.20 -11.04
C LEU A 178 -5.55 21.74 -11.55
N GLU A 179 -5.52 22.86 -12.26
CA GLU A 179 -6.70 23.46 -12.88
C GLU A 179 -7.35 22.50 -13.89
N TRP A 180 -6.57 21.93 -14.81
CA TRP A 180 -7.08 20.94 -15.76
C TRP A 180 -7.64 19.69 -15.07
N THR A 181 -7.01 19.23 -13.99
CA THR A 181 -7.50 18.10 -13.19
C THR A 181 -8.85 18.44 -12.53
N LEU A 182 -8.99 19.65 -11.99
CA LEU A 182 -10.24 20.14 -11.40
C LEU A 182 -11.34 20.27 -12.45
N ILE A 183 -11.02 20.69 -13.67
CA ILE A 183 -12.00 20.78 -14.77
C ILE A 183 -12.46 19.36 -15.16
N ILE A 184 -11.53 18.45 -15.41
CA ILE A 184 -11.83 17.08 -15.88
C ILE A 184 -12.59 16.27 -14.82
N VAL A 185 -12.25 16.42 -13.54
CA VAL A 185 -12.88 15.66 -12.44
C VAL A 185 -14.07 16.41 -11.85
N GLY A 186 -13.98 17.73 -11.72
CA GLY A 186 -14.99 18.58 -11.10
C GLY A 186 -16.28 18.66 -11.91
N ILE A 187 -16.21 18.78 -13.24
CA ILE A 187 -17.42 18.84 -14.08
C ILE A 187 -18.27 17.56 -13.93
N PRO A 188 -17.72 16.34 -14.08
CA PRO A 188 -18.47 15.11 -13.83
C PRO A 188 -19.04 15.01 -12.42
N ILE A 189 -18.30 15.43 -11.39
CA ILE A 189 -18.77 15.42 -10.00
C ILE A 189 -19.99 16.34 -9.85
N VAL A 190 -19.92 17.57 -10.37
CA VAL A 190 -21.03 18.52 -10.31
C VAL A 190 -22.26 17.97 -11.01
N ILE A 191 -22.10 17.38 -12.20
CA ILE A 191 -23.20 16.72 -12.93
C ILE A 191 -23.80 15.59 -12.10
N ALA A 192 -22.97 14.72 -11.52
CA ALA A 192 -23.42 13.61 -10.69
C ALA A 192 -24.19 14.09 -9.45
N VAL A 193 -23.71 15.15 -8.79
CA VAL A 193 -24.37 15.76 -7.63
C VAL A 193 -25.72 16.36 -8.01
N ILE A 194 -25.81 17.07 -9.14
CA ILE A 194 -27.08 17.64 -9.64
C ILE A 194 -28.08 16.52 -9.95
N LEU A 195 -27.64 15.45 -10.62
CA LEU A 195 -28.50 14.30 -10.93
C LEU A 195 -28.96 13.58 -9.65
N TRP A 196 -28.07 13.43 -8.67
CA TRP A 196 -28.39 12.80 -7.39
C TRP A 196 -29.40 13.61 -6.58
N MET A 197 -29.19 14.92 -6.42
CA MET A 197 -30.18 15.80 -5.75
C MET A 197 -31.54 15.75 -6.45
N ARG A 198 -31.55 15.76 -7.79
CA ARG A 198 -32.78 15.66 -8.57
C ARG A 198 -33.49 14.31 -8.38
N HIS A 199 -32.75 13.23 -8.13
CA HIS A 199 -33.32 11.92 -7.84
C HIS A 199 -33.90 11.86 -6.42
N GLU A 200 -33.19 12.42 -5.43
CA GLU A 200 -33.63 12.43 -4.04
C GLU A 200 -34.85 13.34 -3.82
N MET A 201 -34.95 14.47 -4.53
CA MET A 201 -36.13 15.36 -4.52
C MET A 201 -37.37 14.79 -5.24
N LYS A 202 -37.24 13.66 -5.93
CA LYS A 202 -38.35 12.98 -6.62
C LYS A 202 -38.86 11.74 -5.86
N LYS A 203 -38.30 11.43 -4.69
CA LYS A 203 -38.91 10.45 -3.79
C LYS A 203 -40.08 11.13 -3.06
N PRO A 204 -41.32 10.61 -3.18
CA PRO A 204 -42.48 11.12 -2.44
C PRO A 204 -42.35 10.91 -0.94
#